data_AF-A0A928XLW6-F1
#
_entry.id   AF-A0A928XLW6-F1
#
_cell.length_a   1.000
_cell.length_b   1.000
_cell.length_c   1.000
_cell.angle_alpha   90.00
_cell.angle_beta   90.00
_cell.angle_gamma   90.00
#
_symmetry.space_group_name_H-M   'P 1'
#
loop_
_entity.id
_entity.type
_entity.pdbx_description
1 polymer ?
#
loop_
_entity_poly.entity_id
_entity_poly.type
_entity_poly.pdbx_seq_one_letter_code
_entity_poly.pdbx_strand_id
1 'polypeptide(L)'
;MAQVRRLPSAAPSWATRLSGSPADLARPSRRRNPSASQPLPPEALAVLHELKARHMREWLDTPVPALGGKTPRSAAKNKAGRAGLDVLLREIELMESQAPPEMRGDIGWLRRELGME
;
A
#
# COMPACT_ATOMS: atom_id res chain seq x y z
N MET A 1 -32.14 9.27 -11.90
CA MET A 1 -30.88 10.04 -12.03
C MET A 1 -29.74 9.10 -11.73
N ALA A 2 -28.77 9.01 -12.65
CA ALA A 2 -27.91 7.86 -12.87
C ALA A 2 -26.96 7.54 -11.70
N GLN A 3 -27.00 6.29 -11.24
CA GLN A 3 -26.02 5.69 -10.35
C GLN A 3 -24.71 5.51 -11.12
N VAL A 4 -23.73 6.39 -10.86
CA VAL A 4 -22.36 6.22 -11.38
C VAL A 4 -21.79 4.97 -10.71
N ARG A 5 -21.87 3.86 -11.44
CA ARG A 5 -21.23 2.59 -11.12
C ARG A 5 -19.72 2.84 -11.18
N ARG A 6 -19.12 3.27 -10.06
CA ARG A 6 -17.66 3.27 -9.91
C ARG A 6 -17.20 1.84 -10.15
N LEU A 7 -16.41 1.65 -11.20
CA LEU A 7 -15.69 0.41 -11.46
C LEU A 7 -14.87 0.07 -10.20
N PRO A 8 -14.75 -1.21 -9.80
CA PRO A 8 -13.80 -1.56 -8.76
C PRO A 8 -12.41 -1.24 -9.29
N SER A 9 -11.78 -0.20 -8.74
CA SER A 9 -10.34 -0.03 -8.89
C SER A 9 -9.72 -1.25 -8.24
N ALA A 10 -9.28 -2.20 -9.07
CA ALA A 10 -8.53 -3.35 -8.62
C ALA A 10 -7.40 -2.85 -7.71
N ALA A 11 -7.29 -3.43 -6.51
CA ALA A 11 -6.18 -3.13 -5.63
C ALA A 11 -4.87 -3.34 -6.42
N PRO A 12 -3.91 -2.41 -6.39
CA PRO A 12 -2.70 -2.55 -7.19
C PRO A 12 -1.95 -3.81 -6.82
N SER A 13 -1.09 -4.26 -7.73
CA SER A 13 -0.35 -5.51 -7.64
C SER A 13 0.51 -5.68 -6.37
N TRP A 14 0.81 -4.61 -5.62
CA TRP A 14 1.46 -4.70 -4.31
C TRP A 14 0.49 -5.06 -3.18
N ALA A 15 -0.81 -4.73 -3.30
CA ALA A 15 -1.87 -5.19 -2.39
C ALA A 15 -2.33 -6.62 -2.71
N THR A 16 -2.16 -7.10 -3.96
CA THR A 16 -2.40 -8.49 -4.33
C THR A 16 -1.41 -9.48 -3.71
N ARG A 17 -0.21 -9.01 -3.31
CA ARG A 17 0.75 -9.80 -2.52
C ARG A 17 0.20 -10.15 -1.13
N LEU A 18 -0.73 -9.35 -0.60
CA LEU A 18 -1.41 -9.57 0.68
C LEU A 18 -2.57 -10.58 0.59
N SER A 19 -2.80 -11.19 -0.59
CA SER A 19 -3.80 -12.24 -0.82
C SER A 19 -3.21 -13.52 -1.43
N GLY A 20 -1.88 -13.68 -1.45
CA GLY A 20 -1.19 -14.85 -2.02
C GLY A 20 -1.04 -15.99 -1.01
N SER A 21 -1.37 -17.22 -1.45
CA SER A 21 -1.05 -18.47 -0.73
C SER A 21 0.47 -18.62 -0.56
N PRO A 22 0.98 -19.25 0.53
CA PRO A 22 2.42 -19.45 0.77
C PRO A 22 3.18 -20.18 -0.36
N ALA A 23 2.48 -20.76 -1.34
CA ALA A 23 3.06 -21.41 -2.52
C ALA A 23 3.61 -20.44 -3.60
N ASP A 24 3.25 -19.14 -3.58
CA ASP A 24 3.76 -18.14 -4.54
C ASP A 24 5.19 -17.65 -4.23
N LEU A 25 5.77 -18.05 -3.09
CA LEU A 25 7.11 -17.65 -2.65
C LEU A 25 8.25 -18.33 -3.43
N ALA A 26 7.97 -19.22 -4.39
CA ALA A 26 8.96 -20.04 -5.09
C ALA A 26 9.29 -19.61 -6.53
N ARG A 27 9.09 -18.34 -6.92
CA ARG A 27 9.57 -17.82 -8.22
C ARG A 27 10.67 -16.77 -8.06
N PRO A 28 11.92 -17.04 -8.47
CA PRO A 28 12.95 -16.00 -8.55
C PRO A 28 12.61 -15.06 -9.71
N SER A 29 11.91 -13.97 -9.41
CA SER A 29 11.70 -12.88 -10.36
C SER A 29 12.87 -11.90 -10.25
N ARG A 30 13.95 -12.14 -11.00
CA ARG A 30 15.02 -11.14 -11.12
C ARG A 30 15.60 -11.08 -12.53
N ARG A 31 14.77 -10.65 -13.50
CA ARG A 31 15.32 -9.83 -14.59
C ARG A 31 15.67 -8.47 -14.00
N ARG A 32 16.93 -8.33 -13.58
CA ARG A 32 17.52 -7.04 -13.20
C ARG A 32 17.54 -6.19 -14.47
N ASN A 33 16.61 -5.24 -14.59
CA ASN A 33 16.65 -4.28 -15.70
C ASN A 33 17.79 -3.28 -15.42
N PRO A 34 18.80 -3.13 -16.29
CA PRO A 34 19.92 -2.21 -16.08
C PRO A 34 19.55 -0.72 -16.26
N SER A 35 18.26 -0.37 -16.40
CA SER A 35 17.79 1.02 -16.49
C SER A 35 17.61 1.66 -15.09
N ALA A 36 18.56 1.43 -14.19
CA ALA A 36 18.59 1.97 -12.83
C ALA A 36 19.66 3.07 -12.68
N SER A 37 19.94 3.81 -13.76
CA SER A 37 21.15 4.66 -13.84
C SER A 37 20.88 6.16 -13.97
N GLN A 38 19.63 6.62 -13.91
CA GLN A 38 19.35 8.04 -13.75
C GLN A 38 18.38 8.27 -12.60
N PRO A 39 18.74 9.13 -11.61
CA PRO A 39 17.78 9.57 -10.62
C PRO A 39 16.62 10.29 -11.33
N LEU A 40 15.40 10.05 -10.84
CA LEU A 40 14.22 10.73 -11.36
C LEU A 40 14.38 12.25 -11.18
N PRO A 41 13.93 13.06 -12.15
CA PRO A 41 13.95 14.50 -11.97
C PRO A 41 12.98 14.92 -10.84
N PRO A 42 13.20 16.09 -10.20
CA PRO A 42 12.43 16.51 -9.03
C PRO A 42 10.91 16.53 -9.28
N GLU A 43 10.46 16.96 -10.45
CA GLU A 43 9.04 16.97 -10.82
C GLU A 43 8.44 15.57 -10.89
N ALA A 44 9.20 14.57 -11.34
CA ALA A 44 8.75 13.18 -11.37
C ALA A 44 8.68 12.58 -9.96
N LEU A 45 9.62 12.95 -9.08
CA LEU A 45 9.57 12.55 -7.66
C LEU A 45 8.35 13.16 -6.95
N ALA A 46 8.03 14.42 -7.21
CA ALA A 46 6.84 15.08 -6.64
C ALA A 46 5.54 14.37 -7.08
N VAL A 47 5.41 14.07 -8.37
CA VAL A 47 4.25 13.33 -8.90
C VAL A 47 4.18 11.91 -8.30
N LEU A 48 5.32 11.24 -8.14
CA LEU A 48 5.38 9.93 -7.51
C LEU A 48 4.87 9.99 -6.05
N HIS A 49 5.34 10.96 -5.27
CA HIS A 49 4.94 11.13 -3.87
C HIS A 49 3.45 11.46 -3.75
N GLU A 50 2.93 12.34 -4.61
CA GLU A 50 1.50 12.66 -4.65
C GLU A 50 0.66 11.43 -5.01
N LEU A 51 1.08 10.67 -6.01
CA LEU A 51 0.42 9.44 -6.43
C LEU A 51 0.38 8.43 -5.28
N LYS A 52 1.48 8.23 -4.57
CA LYS A 52 1.55 7.34 -3.39
C LYS A 52 0.61 7.81 -2.29
N ALA A 53 0.62 9.10 -1.95
CA ALA A 53 -0.25 9.66 -0.92
C ALA A 53 -1.74 9.52 -1.27
N ARG A 54 -2.12 9.81 -2.52
CA ARG A 54 -3.50 9.61 -3.01
C ARG A 54 -3.89 8.14 -2.93
N HIS A 55 -3.02 7.26 -3.40
CA HIS A 55 -3.29 5.83 -3.42
C HIS A 55 -3.48 5.26 -2.01
N MET A 56 -2.63 5.67 -1.07
CA MET A 56 -2.76 5.31 0.34
C MET A 56 -4.07 5.83 0.95
N ARG A 57 -4.51 7.05 0.61
CA ARG A 57 -5.81 7.59 1.05
C ARG A 57 -6.99 6.74 0.57
N GLU A 58 -6.96 6.29 -0.68
CA GLU A 58 -7.99 5.41 -1.24
C GLU A 58 -7.98 4.02 -0.59
N TRP A 59 -6.79 3.51 -0.27
CA TRP A 59 -6.64 2.22 0.40
C TRP A 59 -7.33 2.19 1.78
N LEU A 60 -7.36 3.33 2.51
CA LEU A 60 -8.04 3.44 3.81
C LEU A 60 -9.55 3.14 3.77
N ASP A 61 -10.18 3.32 2.60
CA ASP A 61 -11.60 3.03 2.34
C ASP A 61 -11.82 1.76 1.51
N THR A 62 -10.76 1.05 1.15
CA THR A 62 -10.83 -0.15 0.32
C THR A 62 -10.93 -1.40 1.20
N PRO A 63 -11.90 -2.30 0.96
CA PRO A 63 -11.97 -3.59 1.65
C PRO A 63 -10.70 -4.42 1.45
N VAL A 64 -10.09 -4.89 2.54
CA VAL A 64 -8.87 -5.71 2.51
C VAL A 64 -9.19 -7.15 2.94
N PRO A 65 -8.96 -8.16 2.08
CA PRO A 65 -9.22 -9.56 2.44
C PRO A 65 -8.51 -10.02 3.71
N ALA A 66 -7.25 -9.62 3.92
CA ALA A 66 -6.47 -9.93 5.12
C ALA A 66 -7.08 -9.36 6.42
N LEU A 67 -7.96 -8.35 6.33
CA LEU A 67 -8.71 -7.78 7.46
C LEU A 67 -10.13 -8.38 7.57
N GLY A 68 -10.38 -9.53 6.92
CA GLY A 68 -11.69 -10.15 6.84
C GLY A 68 -12.67 -9.35 5.97
N GLY A 69 -12.16 -8.68 4.93
CA GLY A 69 -12.96 -7.84 4.03
C GLY A 69 -13.34 -6.47 4.61
N LYS A 70 -12.77 -6.08 5.75
CA LYS A 70 -12.95 -4.73 6.33
C LYS A 70 -12.00 -3.73 5.69
N THR A 71 -12.40 -2.46 5.69
CA THR A 71 -11.48 -1.35 5.36
C THR A 71 -10.50 -1.11 6.51
N PRO A 72 -9.30 -0.55 6.26
CA PRO A 72 -8.37 -0.15 7.31
C PRO A 72 -9.04 0.73 8.39
N ARG A 73 -9.82 1.75 8.00
CA ARG A 73 -10.58 2.59 8.94
C ARG A 73 -11.58 1.80 9.79
N SER A 74 -12.23 0.79 9.22
CA SER A 74 -13.15 -0.06 9.97
C SER A 74 -12.42 -1.05 10.88
N ALA A 75 -11.28 -1.58 10.45
CA ALA A 75 -10.49 -2.53 11.23
C ALA A 75 -9.86 -1.86 12.46
N ALA A 76 -9.43 -0.60 12.34
CA ALA A 76 -8.85 0.18 13.43
C ALA A 76 -9.77 0.37 14.65
N LYS A 77 -11.09 0.16 14.50
CA LYS A 77 -12.11 0.39 15.55
C LYS A 77 -12.16 -0.69 16.64
N ASN A 78 -11.53 -1.85 16.45
CA ASN A 78 -11.59 -2.96 17.41
C ASN A 78 -10.24 -3.66 17.56
N LYS A 79 -10.03 -4.33 18.70
CA LYS A 79 -8.73 -4.94 19.07
C LYS A 79 -8.22 -5.96 18.04
N ALA A 80 -9.10 -6.83 17.55
CA ALA A 80 -8.73 -7.86 16.58
C ALA A 80 -8.33 -7.26 15.22
N GLY A 81 -9.10 -6.27 14.74
CA GLY A 81 -8.80 -5.56 13.50
C GLY A 81 -7.52 -4.72 13.59
N ARG A 82 -7.27 -4.08 14.74
CA ARG A 82 -6.02 -3.35 15.00
C ARG A 82 -4.79 -4.25 14.94
N ALA A 83 -4.87 -5.48 15.48
CA ALA A 83 -3.75 -6.43 15.41
C ALA A 83 -3.42 -6.82 13.96
N GLY A 84 -4.43 -7.14 13.14
CA GLY A 84 -4.21 -7.43 11.72
C GLY A 84 -3.71 -6.22 10.94
N LEU A 85 -4.21 -5.03 11.26
CA LEU A 85 -3.79 -3.78 10.62
C LEU A 85 -2.36 -3.39 10.99
N ASP A 86 -1.89 -3.69 12.20
CA ASP A 86 -0.50 -3.43 12.60
C ASP A 86 0.49 -4.27 11.77
N VAL A 87 0.16 -5.54 11.50
CA VAL A 87 0.97 -6.41 10.63
C VAL A 87 1.06 -5.81 9.22
N LEU A 88 -0.07 -5.38 8.65
CA LEU A 88 -0.09 -4.77 7.31
C LEU A 88 0.70 -3.46 7.25
N LEU A 89 0.59 -2.61 8.27
CA LEU A 89 1.33 -1.35 8.32
C LEU A 89 2.84 -1.57 8.42
N ARG A 90 3.29 -2.56 9.19
CA ARG A 90 4.71 -2.95 9.25
C ARG A 90 5.24 -3.43 7.90
N GLU A 91 4.43 -4.15 7.14
CA GLU A 91 4.83 -4.58 5.79
C GLU A 91 4.95 -3.40 4.84
N ILE A 92 4.00 -2.46 4.87
CA ILE A 92 4.08 -1.20 4.10
C ILE A 92 5.35 -0.42 4.48
N GLU A 93 5.63 -0.31 5.78
CA GLU A 93 6.84 0.35 6.31
C GLU A 93 8.12 -0.31 5.84
N LEU A 94 8.16 -1.64 5.86
CA LEU A 94 9.29 -2.38 5.36
C LEU A 94 9.48 -2.14 3.86
N MET A 95 8.43 -2.25 3.06
CA MET A 95 8.51 -2.02 1.61
C MET A 95 9.01 -0.62 1.27
N GLU A 96 8.52 0.38 2.00
CA GLU A 96 8.94 1.77 1.84
C GLU A 96 10.42 1.96 2.23
N SER A 97 10.88 1.32 3.30
CA SER A 97 12.29 1.39 3.73
C SER A 97 13.26 0.81 2.70
N GLN A 98 12.82 -0.15 1.88
CA GLN A 98 13.61 -0.80 0.83
C GLN A 98 13.66 0.01 -0.48
N ALA A 99 12.81 1.03 -0.63
CA ALA A 99 12.87 1.91 -1.79
C ALA A 99 14.12 2.81 -1.77
N PRO A 100 14.60 3.27 -2.94
CA PRO A 100 15.64 4.30 -3.02
C PRO A 100 15.23 5.53 -2.18
N PRO A 101 16.15 6.14 -1.40
CA PRO A 101 15.84 7.24 -0.48
C PRO A 101 14.98 8.36 -1.08
N GLU A 102 15.25 8.75 -2.32
CA GLU A 102 14.53 9.79 -3.06
C GLU A 102 13.08 9.42 -3.42
N MET A 103 12.79 8.13 -3.54
CA MET A 103 11.45 7.61 -3.83
C MET A 103 10.63 7.29 -2.57
N ARG A 104 11.26 7.41 -1.39
CA ARG A 104 10.57 7.20 -0.12
C ARG A 104 9.60 8.34 0.13
N GLY A 105 8.36 8.02 0.48
CA GLY A 105 7.33 8.93 0.94
C GLY A 105 7.10 8.78 2.43
N ASP A 106 6.51 9.80 3.05
CA ASP A 106 6.02 9.69 4.42
C ASP A 106 4.80 8.77 4.46
N ILE A 107 4.91 7.70 5.23
CA ILE A 107 3.85 6.72 5.51
C ILE A 107 3.45 6.70 6.98
N GLY A 108 4.17 7.43 7.85
CA GLY A 108 3.84 7.52 9.28
C GLY A 108 2.48 8.18 9.53
N TRP A 109 2.03 9.02 8.59
CA TRP A 109 0.69 9.60 8.66
C TRP A 109 -0.43 8.55 8.63
N LEU A 110 -0.21 7.35 8.07
CA LEU A 110 -1.20 6.28 8.07
C LEU A 110 -1.54 5.82 9.49
N ARG A 111 -0.53 5.65 10.34
CA ARG A 111 -0.73 5.28 11.75
C ARG A 111 -1.50 6.37 12.49
N ARG A 112 -1.15 7.64 12.27
CA ARG A 112 -1.86 8.79 12.86
C ARG A 112 -3.33 8.82 12.46
N GLU A 113 -3.61 8.73 11.17
CA GLU A 113 -4.97 8.72 10.60
C GLU A 113 -5.81 7.55 11.14
N LEU A 114 -5.20 6.41 11.41
CA LEU A 114 -5.86 5.22 11.97
C LEU A 114 -5.89 5.19 13.50
N GLY A 115 -5.27 6.15 14.18
CA GLY A 115 -5.10 6.17 15.63
C GLY A 115 -4.32 4.96 16.16
N MET A 116 -3.22 4.61 15.49
CA MET A 116 -2.38 3.42 15.72
C MET A 116 -0.91 3.74 16.05
N GLU A 117 -0.67 4.89 16.70
CA GLU A 117 0.62 5.19 17.32
C GLU A 117 0.84 4.40 18.61
#